data_AF-A0ABD0L8M6-F1
#
_entry.id   AF-A0ABD0L8M6-F1
#
_cell.length_a   1.000
_cell.length_b   1.000
_cell.length_c   1.000
_cell.angle_alpha   90.00
_cell.angle_beta   90.00
_cell.angle_gamma   90.00
#
_symmetry.space_group_name_H-M   'P 1'
#
loop_
_entity.id
_entity.type
_entity.pdbx_description
1 polymer ?
#
loop_
_entity_poly.entity_id
_entity_poly.type
_entity_poly.pdbx_seq_one_letter_code
_entity_poly.pdbx_strand_id
1 'polypeptide(L)'
;MYALMINDVAAVFQVIGPACIFLAAKVEEQPRKLEHVLKERHRFLYRDGTPFETKSDAYLEQAQELVVNENILLQTLGFDITVDHPHTHVVKTCQLVRASKDFAQTSYFLATNSLHLTTMCLQYRPTVVACVCIHLASKWADYEINTSKEGKEWYWYIDKAITLELLEDLTRDFLTTLDKCPDRLKRSLMQKVSGVVYCFPKSL
;
A
#
# COMPACT_ATOMS: atom_id res chain seq x y z
N MET A 1 -15.78 23.18 10.26
CA MET A 1 -15.15 22.16 11.13
C MET A 1 -14.47 21.06 10.31
N TYR A 2 -15.17 20.33 9.43
CA TYR A 2 -14.55 19.33 8.53
C TYR A 2 -13.45 19.89 7.62
N ALA A 3 -13.64 21.07 7.02
CA ALA A 3 -12.62 21.69 6.17
C ALA A 3 -11.34 22.10 6.93
N LEU A 4 -11.47 22.51 8.20
CA LEU A 4 -10.31 22.82 9.06
C LEU A 4 -9.58 21.53 9.48
N MET A 5 -10.33 20.48 9.84
CA MET A 5 -9.75 19.17 10.17
C MET A 5 -9.08 18.50 8.97
N ILE A 6 -9.62 18.68 7.76
CA ILE A 6 -9.00 18.22 6.50
C ILE A 6 -7.74 19.03 6.18
N ASN A 7 -7.73 20.34 6.41
CA ASN A 7 -6.55 21.18 6.25
C ASN A 7 -5.45 20.81 7.26
N ASP A 8 -5.80 20.49 8.51
CA ASP A 8 -4.86 20.01 9.53
C ASP A 8 -4.28 18.64 9.14
N VAL A 9 -5.10 17.69 8.69
CA VAL A 9 -4.62 16.38 8.25
C VAL A 9 -3.72 16.51 7.02
N ALA A 10 -4.10 17.33 6.04
CA ALA A 10 -3.28 17.60 4.86
C ALA A 10 -1.94 18.26 5.25
N ALA A 11 -1.95 19.22 6.18
CA ALA A 11 -0.74 19.86 6.68
C ALA A 11 0.17 18.86 7.40
N VAL A 12 -0.39 17.98 8.24
CA VAL A 12 0.36 16.90 8.91
C VAL A 12 0.99 15.97 7.87
N PHE A 13 0.27 15.58 6.81
CA PHE A 13 0.83 14.78 5.73
C PHE A 13 1.97 15.48 4.99
N GLN A 14 1.90 16.80 4.81
CA GLN A 14 2.93 17.57 4.12
C GLN A 14 4.21 17.77 4.96
N VAL A 15 4.11 17.60 6.28
CA VAL A 15 5.23 17.74 7.23
C VAL A 15 5.84 16.37 7.57
N ILE A 16 5.01 15.39 7.90
CA ILE A 16 5.44 14.04 8.29
C ILE A 16 5.72 13.15 7.08
N GLY A 17 5.02 13.33 5.96
CA GLY A 17 5.23 12.54 4.74
C GLY A 17 6.68 12.52 4.24
N PRO A 18 7.35 13.68 4.08
CA PRO A 18 8.76 13.75 3.75
C PRO A 18 9.67 13.03 4.74
N ALA A 19 9.39 13.15 6.06
CA ALA A 19 10.15 12.45 7.09
C ALA A 19 9.96 10.93 7.02
N CYS A 20 8.73 10.44 6.78
CA CYS A 20 8.45 9.02 6.56
C CYS A 20 9.21 8.48 5.34
N ILE A 21 9.20 9.19 4.22
CA ILE A 21 9.92 8.78 3.00
C ILE A 21 11.43 8.81 3.22
N PHE A 22 11.94 9.85 3.90
CA PHE A 22 13.37 9.97 4.22
C PHE A 22 13.84 8.83 5.12
N LEU A 23 13.08 8.52 6.17
CA LEU A 23 13.38 7.40 7.06
C LEU A 23 13.28 6.07 6.32
N ALA A 24 12.17 5.79 5.63
CA ALA A 24 11.96 4.55 4.88
C ALA A 24 13.07 4.30 3.84
N ALA A 25 13.51 5.33 3.12
CA ALA A 25 14.61 5.21 2.16
C ALA A 25 15.93 4.78 2.83
N LYS A 26 16.18 5.19 4.07
CA LYS A 26 17.36 4.73 4.84
C LYS A 26 17.22 3.29 5.30
N VAL A 27 16.03 2.91 5.79
CA VAL A 27 15.75 1.54 6.25
C VAL A 27 15.84 0.52 5.11
N GLU A 28 15.37 0.89 3.92
CA GLU A 28 15.43 0.06 2.72
C GLU A 28 16.79 0.12 1.99
N GLU A 29 17.84 0.61 2.66
CA GLU A 29 19.21 0.69 2.13
C GLU A 29 19.33 1.48 0.81
N GLN A 30 18.44 2.45 0.60
CA GLN A 30 18.45 3.37 -0.54
C GLN A 30 18.43 4.86 -0.11
N PRO A 31 19.37 5.29 0.74
CA PRO A 31 19.32 6.62 1.35
C PRO A 31 19.33 7.73 0.28
N ARG A 32 18.51 8.75 0.51
CA ARG A 32 18.47 9.98 -0.29
C ARG A 32 19.00 11.14 0.53
N LYS A 33 19.62 12.12 -0.13
CA LYS A 33 20.05 13.36 0.55
C LYS A 33 18.82 14.11 1.05
N LEU A 34 18.91 14.69 2.25
CA LEU A 34 17.86 15.52 2.83
C LEU A 34 17.40 16.63 1.86
N GLU A 35 18.34 17.31 1.23
CA GLU A 35 18.06 18.35 0.23
C GLU A 35 17.18 17.84 -0.92
N HIS A 36 17.39 16.59 -1.37
CA HIS A 36 16.60 16.00 -2.44
C HIS A 36 15.16 15.76 -1.98
N VAL A 37 14.96 15.26 -0.76
CA VAL A 37 13.62 15.05 -0.20
C VAL A 37 12.86 16.38 -0.08
N LEU A 38 13.52 17.43 0.41
CA LEU A 38 12.92 18.76 0.49
C LEU A 38 12.62 19.37 -0.88
N LYS A 39 13.50 19.17 -1.85
CA LYS A 39 13.28 19.63 -3.23
C LYS A 39 12.06 18.98 -3.87
N GLU A 40 11.86 17.67 -3.67
CA GLU A 40 10.68 16.98 -4.19
C GLU A 40 9.40 17.36 -3.42
N ARG A 41 9.49 17.57 -2.09
CA ARG A 41 8.39 18.17 -1.30
C ARG A 41 7.98 19.52 -1.88
N HIS A 42 8.95 20.41 -2.12
CA HIS A 42 8.70 21.74 -2.69
C HIS A 42 8.05 21.65 -4.06
N ARG A 43 8.55 20.77 -4.94
CA ARG A 43 7.97 20.54 -6.27
C ARG A 43 6.54 19.99 -6.22
N PHE A 44 6.24 19.16 -5.21
CA PHE A 44 4.91 18.61 -5.01
C PHE A 44 3.90 19.69 -4.57
N LEU A 45 4.32 20.59 -3.66
CA LEU A 45 3.49 21.66 -3.11
C LEU A 45 3.33 22.83 -4.08
N TYR A 46 4.41 23.26 -4.71
CA TYR A 46 4.47 24.44 -5.56
C TYR A 46 4.69 24.01 -7.02
N ARG A 47 3.58 23.66 -7.68
CA ARG A 47 3.59 23.28 -9.12
C ARG A 47 3.94 24.44 -10.06
N ASP A 48 3.97 25.66 -9.53
CA ASP A 48 4.11 26.90 -10.28
C ASP A 48 5.58 27.20 -10.63
N GLY A 49 6.51 26.31 -10.25
CA GLY A 49 7.92 26.41 -10.63
C GLY A 49 8.72 27.41 -9.80
N THR A 50 8.23 27.79 -8.61
CA THR A 50 8.95 28.65 -7.67
C THR A 50 10.35 28.08 -7.39
N PRO A 51 11.42 28.89 -7.51
CA PRO A 51 12.79 28.43 -7.26
C PRO A 51 12.95 27.84 -5.85
N PHE A 52 13.71 26.75 -5.75
CA PHE A 52 14.07 26.15 -4.47
C PHE A 52 15.45 26.67 -4.04
N GLU A 53 15.47 27.56 -3.05
CA GLU A 53 16.70 28.23 -2.59
C GLU A 53 17.29 27.55 -1.35
N THR A 54 18.38 26.80 -1.55
CA THR A 54 19.06 26.00 -0.52
C THR A 54 19.89 26.81 0.48
N LYS A 55 20.00 28.14 0.29
CA LYS A 55 20.71 29.05 1.20
C LYS A 55 19.76 29.97 1.97
N SER A 56 18.45 29.84 1.78
CA SER A 56 17.45 30.64 2.48
C SER A 56 17.29 30.16 3.92
N ASP A 57 16.97 31.08 4.84
CA ASP A 57 16.64 30.72 6.23
C ASP A 57 15.45 29.76 6.30
N ALA A 58 14.47 29.93 5.40
CA ALA A 58 13.32 29.03 5.28
C ALA A 58 13.70 27.59 4.91
N TYR A 59 14.75 27.40 4.09
CA TYR A 59 15.27 26.06 3.81
C TYR A 59 15.95 25.45 5.04
N LEU A 60 16.76 26.23 5.75
CA LEU A 60 17.47 25.75 6.95
C LEU A 60 16.47 25.32 8.03
N GLU A 61 15.40 26.08 8.22
CA GLU A 61 14.31 25.74 9.12
C GLU A 61 13.62 24.43 8.72
N GLN A 62 13.25 24.26 7.45
CA GLN A 62 12.64 23.02 6.95
C GLN A 62 13.58 21.81 7.06
N ALA A 63 14.88 22.02 6.88
CA ALA A 63 15.88 20.96 7.04
C ALA A 63 15.99 20.52 8.51
N GLN A 64 16.01 21.47 9.44
CA GLN A 64 15.99 21.17 10.86
C GLN A 64 14.68 20.48 11.27
N GLU A 65 13.54 20.96 10.77
CA GLU A 65 12.22 20.37 11.01
C GLU A 65 12.17 18.90 10.54
N LEU A 66 12.70 18.59 9.34
CA LEU A 66 12.74 17.21 8.84
C LEU A 66 13.54 16.29 9.77
N VAL A 67 14.69 16.74 10.28
CA VAL A 67 15.53 15.96 11.21
C VAL A 67 14.83 15.76 12.56
N VAL A 68 14.13 16.78 13.06
CA VAL A 68 13.35 16.67 14.29
C VAL A 68 12.19 15.68 14.10
N ASN A 69 11.44 15.79 13.01
CA ASN A 69 10.32 14.90 12.70
C ASN A 69 10.75 13.46 12.49
N GLU A 70 11.91 13.23 11.88
CA GLU A 70 12.49 11.89 11.78
C GLU A 70 12.76 11.29 13.16
N ASN A 71 13.34 12.05 14.09
CA ASN A 71 13.60 11.58 15.45
C ASN A 71 12.30 11.28 16.20
N ILE A 72 11.29 12.15 16.05
CA ILE A 72 9.96 11.92 16.61
C ILE A 72 9.35 10.64 16.04
N LEU A 73 9.46 10.41 14.73
CA LEU A 73 8.96 9.21 14.08
C LEU A 73 9.64 7.94 14.61
N LEU A 74 10.98 7.94 14.72
CA LEU A 74 11.74 6.83 15.29
C LEU A 74 11.30 6.51 16.73
N GLN A 75 11.18 7.53 17.56
CA GLN A 75 10.73 7.37 18.96
C GLN A 75 9.28 6.87 19.03
N THR A 76 8.41 7.36 18.16
CA THR A 76 6.99 6.97 18.11
C THR A 76 6.83 5.52 17.69
N LEU A 77 7.67 5.04 16.76
CA LEU A 77 7.71 3.64 16.34
C LEU A 77 8.45 2.73 17.36
N GLY A 78 8.96 3.28 18.47
CA GLY A 78 9.74 2.53 19.44
C GLY A 78 11.04 1.97 18.84
N PHE A 79 11.57 2.62 17.80
CA PHE A 79 12.69 2.15 16.98
C PHE A 79 12.45 0.79 16.29
N ASP A 80 11.21 0.29 16.29
CA ASP A 80 10.82 -0.86 15.46
C ASP A 80 10.44 -0.38 14.06
N ILE A 81 11.47 -0.27 13.24
CA ILE A 81 11.38 0.17 11.84
C ILE A 81 11.28 -1.00 10.86
N THR A 82 11.19 -2.24 11.36
CA THR A 82 11.08 -3.42 10.52
C THR A 82 9.62 -3.61 10.12
N VAL A 83 9.30 -3.40 8.85
CA VAL A 83 7.93 -3.55 8.35
C VAL A 83 7.83 -4.78 7.46
N ASP A 84 6.97 -5.72 7.84
CA ASP A 84 6.60 -6.83 6.98
C ASP A 84 5.39 -6.45 6.11
N HIS A 85 5.48 -6.75 4.82
CA HIS A 85 4.52 -6.30 3.81
C HIS A 85 3.75 -7.47 3.19
N PRO A 86 2.44 -7.29 2.90
CA PRO A 86 1.63 -8.35 2.30
C PRO A 86 2.18 -8.80 0.94
N HIS A 87 2.88 -7.93 0.21
CA HIS A 87 3.49 -8.19 -1.10
C HIS A 87 4.38 -9.44 -1.11
N THR A 88 5.20 -9.63 -0.09
CA THR A 88 6.08 -10.81 0.03
C THR A 88 5.27 -12.10 0.04
N HIS A 89 4.15 -12.12 0.77
CA HIS A 89 3.25 -13.26 0.86
C HIS A 89 2.42 -13.45 -0.41
N VAL A 90 2.04 -12.37 -1.09
CA VAL A 90 1.38 -12.43 -2.39
C VAL A 90 2.25 -13.16 -3.41
N VAL A 91 3.51 -12.73 -3.56
CA VAL A 91 4.44 -13.33 -4.53
C VAL A 91 4.67 -14.82 -4.23
N LYS A 92 4.95 -15.16 -2.97
CA LYS A 92 5.16 -16.55 -2.54
C LYS A 92 3.93 -17.42 -2.84
N THR A 93 2.73 -16.92 -2.52
CA THR A 93 1.49 -17.69 -2.74
C THR A 93 1.21 -17.89 -4.22
N CYS A 94 1.31 -16.83 -5.04
CA CYS A 94 1.11 -16.94 -6.48
C CYS A 94 2.07 -17.94 -7.14
N GLN A 95 3.32 -18.01 -6.66
CA GLN A 95 4.30 -19.01 -7.11
C GLN A 95 3.89 -20.44 -6.71
N LEU A 96 3.45 -20.65 -5.47
CA LEU A 96 3.03 -21.96 -4.96
C LEU A 96 1.85 -22.53 -5.75
N VAL A 97 0.85 -21.69 -6.06
CA VAL A 97 -0.35 -22.11 -6.81
C VAL A 97 -0.15 -22.07 -8.32
N ARG A 98 1.06 -21.72 -8.80
CA ARG A 98 1.40 -21.57 -10.23
C ARG A 98 0.44 -20.63 -10.96
N ALA A 99 0.06 -19.52 -10.31
CA ALA A 99 -0.81 -18.51 -10.91
C ALA A 99 -0.13 -17.82 -12.10
N SER A 100 -0.95 -17.28 -13.00
CA SER A 100 -0.44 -16.50 -14.13
C SER A 100 0.23 -15.20 -13.64
N LYS A 101 1.09 -14.64 -14.49
CA LYS A 101 1.75 -13.36 -14.21
C LYS A 101 0.73 -12.23 -14.01
N ASP A 102 -0.35 -12.22 -14.78
CA ASP A 102 -1.38 -11.17 -14.72
C ASP A 102 -2.19 -11.26 -13.43
N PHE A 103 -2.47 -12.48 -12.96
CA PHE A 103 -3.09 -12.71 -11.66
C PHE A 103 -2.19 -12.24 -10.50
N ALA A 104 -0.90 -12.58 -10.56
CA ALA A 104 0.07 -12.15 -9.56
C ALA A 104 0.20 -10.62 -9.51
N GLN A 105 0.23 -9.96 -10.67
CA GLN A 105 0.26 -8.50 -10.77
C GLN A 105 -1.01 -7.85 -10.20
N THR A 106 -2.18 -8.43 -10.46
CA THR A 106 -3.45 -7.94 -9.91
C THR A 106 -3.48 -8.05 -8.39
N SER A 107 -3.07 -9.20 -7.85
CA SER A 107 -2.97 -9.44 -6.41
C SER A 107 -1.98 -8.48 -5.74
N TYR A 108 -0.83 -8.23 -6.38
CA TYR A 108 0.19 -7.28 -5.90
C TYR A 108 -0.35 -5.85 -5.91
N PHE A 109 -1.05 -5.46 -6.97
CA PHE A 109 -1.68 -4.16 -7.07
C PHE A 109 -2.74 -3.96 -5.97
N LEU A 110 -3.53 -4.98 -5.66
CA LEU A 110 -4.49 -4.93 -4.55
C LEU A 110 -3.81 -4.78 -3.20
N ALA A 111 -2.67 -5.45 -2.97
CA ALA A 111 -1.87 -5.29 -1.76
C ALA A 111 -1.30 -3.87 -1.61
N THR A 112 -0.98 -3.18 -2.71
CA THR A 112 -0.61 -1.75 -2.66
C THR A 112 -1.81 -0.88 -2.32
N ASN A 113 -2.99 -1.17 -2.88
CA ASN A 113 -4.20 -0.41 -2.58
C ASN A 113 -4.69 -0.62 -1.13
N SER A 114 -4.47 -1.81 -0.54
CA SER A 114 -4.83 -2.03 0.86
C SER A 114 -4.03 -1.10 1.79
N LEU A 115 -2.74 -0.87 1.52
CA LEU A 115 -1.90 0.08 2.28
C LEU A 115 -2.33 1.54 2.09
N HIS A 116 -2.76 1.93 0.89
CA HIS A 116 -3.11 3.32 0.59
C HIS A 116 -4.53 3.71 1.01
N LEU A 117 -5.47 2.77 0.96
CA LEU A 117 -6.90 3.08 1.07
C LEU A 117 -7.51 2.56 2.37
N THR A 118 -6.86 1.61 3.03
CA THR A 118 -7.38 0.98 4.25
C THR A 118 -6.36 1.08 5.38
N THR A 119 -6.80 0.78 6.60
CA THR A 119 -5.93 0.64 7.78
C THR A 119 -5.68 -0.84 8.11
N MET A 120 -5.83 -1.75 7.15
CA MET A 120 -5.66 -3.18 7.37
C MET A 120 -4.25 -3.54 7.87
N CYS A 121 -3.22 -2.78 7.48
CA CYS A 121 -1.85 -2.96 7.98
C CYS A 121 -1.68 -2.69 9.48
N LEU A 122 -2.64 -1.99 10.11
CA LEU A 122 -2.65 -1.73 11.55
C LEU A 122 -3.54 -2.72 12.32
N GLN A 123 -4.41 -3.45 11.62
CA GLN A 123 -5.43 -4.31 12.22
C GLN A 123 -5.11 -5.81 12.06
N TYR A 124 -4.47 -6.19 10.97
CA TYR A 124 -4.27 -7.58 10.57
C TYR A 124 -2.81 -7.85 10.19
N ARG A 125 -2.39 -9.12 10.37
CA ARG A 125 -1.07 -9.56 9.95
C ARG A 125 -0.92 -9.46 8.42
N PRO A 126 0.30 -9.21 7.90
CA PRO A 126 0.55 -9.16 6.45
C PRO A 126 0.10 -10.41 5.70
N THR A 127 0.17 -11.59 6.33
CA THR A 127 -0.34 -12.87 5.82
C THR A 127 -1.84 -12.81 5.50
N VAL A 128 -2.65 -12.29 6.43
CA VAL A 128 -4.10 -12.16 6.28
C VAL A 128 -4.44 -11.18 5.17
N VAL A 129 -3.79 -10.02 5.15
CA VAL A 129 -4.01 -8.99 4.12
C VAL A 129 -3.64 -9.52 2.72
N ALA A 130 -2.56 -10.28 2.62
CA ALA A 130 -2.19 -10.94 1.36
C ALA A 130 -3.26 -11.91 0.88
N CYS A 131 -3.80 -12.75 1.76
CA CYS A 131 -4.88 -13.67 1.43
C CYS A 131 -6.15 -12.93 0.97
N VAL A 132 -6.52 -11.82 1.60
CA VAL A 132 -7.65 -10.98 1.17
C VAL A 132 -7.43 -10.45 -0.26
N CYS A 133 -6.23 -9.96 -0.55
CA CYS A 133 -5.90 -9.43 -1.89
C CYS A 133 -5.95 -10.51 -2.98
N ILE A 134 -5.45 -11.73 -2.67
CA ILE A 134 -5.49 -12.87 -3.58
C ILE A 134 -6.92 -13.39 -3.77
N HIS A 135 -7.70 -13.48 -2.69
CA HIS A 135 -9.10 -13.92 -2.73
C HIS A 135 -9.95 -12.96 -3.58
N LEU A 136 -9.75 -11.65 -3.40
CA LEU A 136 -10.41 -10.64 -4.21
C LEU A 136 -10.01 -10.73 -5.70
N ALA A 137 -8.72 -10.89 -5.99
CA ALA A 137 -8.24 -11.09 -7.36
C ALA A 137 -8.83 -12.36 -8.01
N SER A 138 -8.95 -13.45 -7.24
CA SER A 138 -9.58 -14.71 -7.65
C SER A 138 -11.04 -14.51 -8.03
N LYS A 139 -11.82 -13.82 -7.20
CA LYS A 139 -13.23 -13.47 -7.50
C LYS A 139 -13.37 -12.59 -8.74
N TRP A 140 -12.44 -11.67 -8.99
CA TRP A 140 -12.50 -10.81 -10.18
C TRP A 140 -12.07 -11.49 -11.47
N ALA A 141 -11.11 -12.42 -11.40
CA ALA A 141 -10.61 -13.16 -12.54
C ALA A 141 -11.45 -14.40 -12.87
N ASP A 142 -12.49 -14.71 -12.08
CA ASP A 142 -13.22 -15.99 -12.13
C ASP A 142 -12.26 -17.19 -12.07
N TYR A 143 -11.21 -17.05 -11.26
CA TYR A 143 -10.12 -18.01 -11.16
C TYR A 143 -10.25 -18.80 -9.86
N GLU A 144 -10.52 -20.10 -9.95
CA GLU A 144 -10.54 -20.99 -8.79
C GLU A 144 -9.12 -21.45 -8.44
N ILE A 145 -8.70 -21.17 -7.21
CA ILE A 145 -7.43 -21.65 -6.69
C ILE A 145 -7.63 -23.09 -6.24
N ASN A 146 -7.02 -24.04 -6.96
CA ASN A 146 -7.17 -25.47 -6.68
C ASN A 146 -6.87 -25.80 -5.22
N THR A 147 -7.77 -26.57 -4.61
CA THR A 147 -7.55 -27.13 -3.27
C THR A 147 -6.40 -28.15 -3.30
N SER A 148 -5.68 -28.24 -2.20
CA SER A 148 -4.59 -29.21 -2.08
C SER A 148 -5.13 -30.64 -2.20
N LYS A 149 -4.24 -31.58 -2.59
CA LYS A 149 -4.57 -33.02 -2.58
C LYS A 149 -4.97 -33.54 -1.19
N GLU A 150 -4.71 -32.78 -0.13
CA GLU A 150 -5.05 -33.09 1.26
C GLU A 150 -6.45 -32.57 1.66
N GLY A 151 -7.22 -32.00 0.72
CA GLY A 151 -8.55 -31.44 0.98
C GLY A 151 -8.53 -30.14 1.79
N LYS A 152 -7.35 -29.54 1.97
CA LYS A 152 -7.19 -28.25 2.65
C LYS A 152 -7.18 -27.09 1.66
N GLU A 153 -7.77 -26.00 2.10
CA GLU A 153 -7.84 -24.73 1.39
C GLU A 153 -6.46 -24.07 1.26
N TRP A 154 -6.25 -23.32 0.18
CA TRP A 154 -4.96 -22.70 -0.15
C TRP A 154 -4.49 -21.71 0.93
N TYR A 155 -5.42 -20.96 1.54
CA TYR A 155 -5.10 -19.97 2.57
C TYR A 155 -4.62 -20.59 3.89
N TRP A 156 -4.97 -21.85 4.16
CA TRP A 156 -4.51 -22.57 5.35
C TRP A 156 -2.99 -22.78 5.36
N TYR A 157 -2.37 -22.90 4.19
CA TYR A 157 -0.92 -23.04 4.05
C TYR A 157 -0.15 -21.74 4.28
N ILE A 158 -0.86 -20.60 4.28
CA ILE A 158 -0.27 -19.27 4.51
C ILE A 158 -0.43 -18.89 5.98
N ASP A 159 -1.65 -19.02 6.51
CA ASP A 159 -1.95 -18.75 7.90
C ASP A 159 -3.13 -19.60 8.37
N LYS A 160 -2.89 -20.38 9.42
CA LYS A 160 -3.88 -21.32 9.99
C LYS A 160 -5.03 -20.61 10.71
N ALA A 161 -4.87 -19.34 11.04
CA ALA A 161 -5.91 -18.54 11.69
C ALA A 161 -6.95 -18.01 10.70
N ILE A 162 -6.72 -18.15 9.38
CA ILE A 162 -7.63 -17.64 8.36
C ILE A 162 -8.80 -18.60 8.15
N THR A 163 -10.02 -18.05 8.20
CA THR A 163 -11.26 -18.72 7.82
C THR A 163 -11.84 -18.07 6.57
N LEU A 164 -12.70 -18.80 5.85
CA LEU A 164 -13.41 -18.24 4.70
C LEU A 164 -14.26 -17.04 5.09
N GLU A 165 -14.99 -17.14 6.21
CA GLU A 165 -15.82 -16.05 6.74
C GLU A 165 -15.01 -14.75 6.95
N LEU A 166 -13.84 -14.85 7.57
CA LEU A 166 -12.93 -13.72 7.76
C LEU A 166 -12.48 -13.13 6.41
N LEU A 167 -12.09 -13.97 5.44
CA LEU A 167 -11.69 -13.48 4.12
C LEU A 167 -12.82 -12.73 3.43
N GLU A 168 -14.04 -13.25 3.52
CA GLU A 168 -15.20 -12.63 2.91
C GLU A 168 -15.59 -11.31 3.58
N ASP A 169 -15.56 -11.25 4.91
CA ASP A 169 -15.78 -10.02 5.67
C ASP A 169 -14.77 -8.94 5.29
N LEU A 170 -13.47 -9.25 5.33
CA LEU A 170 -12.43 -8.28 5.00
C LEU A 170 -12.47 -7.88 3.52
N THR A 171 -12.84 -8.81 2.64
CA THR A 171 -13.03 -8.49 1.22
C THR A 171 -14.20 -7.52 1.02
N ARG A 172 -15.33 -7.71 1.73
CA ARG A 172 -16.46 -6.78 1.70
C ARG A 172 -16.07 -5.40 2.23
N ASP A 173 -15.31 -5.33 3.32
CA ASP A 173 -14.84 -4.07 3.89
C ASP A 173 -13.88 -3.35 2.95
N PHE A 174 -12.97 -4.09 2.30
CA PHE A 174 -12.06 -3.53 1.32
C PHE A 174 -12.83 -2.98 0.11
N LEU A 175 -13.77 -3.75 -0.44
CA LEU A 175 -14.64 -3.30 -1.54
C LEU A 175 -15.45 -2.06 -1.17
N THR A 176 -16.04 -2.03 0.02
CA THR A 176 -16.78 -0.87 0.53
C THR A 176 -15.90 0.37 0.62
N THR A 177 -14.63 0.20 0.98
CA THR A 177 -13.66 1.29 1.02
C THR A 177 -13.25 1.74 -0.38
N LEU A 178 -13.06 0.80 -1.31
CA LEU A 178 -12.80 1.08 -2.73
C LEU A 178 -13.96 1.86 -3.38
N ASP A 179 -15.21 1.54 -3.05
CA ASP A 179 -16.39 2.22 -3.61
C ASP A 179 -16.57 3.65 -3.11
N LYS A 180 -16.01 3.99 -1.95
CA LYS A 180 -15.97 5.35 -1.42
C LYS A 180 -14.89 6.21 -2.09
N CYS A 181 -13.99 5.62 -2.87
CA CYS A 181 -12.90 6.35 -3.52
C CYS A 181 -13.42 7.13 -4.75
N PRO A 182 -12.77 8.25 -5.12
CA PRO A 182 -13.15 9.03 -6.29
C PRO A 182 -13.14 8.20 -7.58
N ASP A 183 -14.07 8.48 -8.51
CA ASP A 183 -14.27 7.71 -9.76
C ASP A 183 -13.00 7.49 -10.59
N ARG A 184 -12.02 8.38 -10.50
CA ARG A 184 -10.73 8.24 -11.21
C ARG A 184 -9.94 7.03 -10.71
N LEU A 185 -9.94 6.80 -9.41
CA LEU A 185 -9.25 5.65 -8.80
C LEU A 185 -9.99 4.36 -9.16
N LYS A 186 -11.32 4.37 -9.05
CA LYS A 186 -12.20 3.26 -9.44
C LYS A 186 -12.02 2.89 -10.91
N ARG A 187 -11.94 3.87 -11.82
CA ARG A 187 -11.66 3.63 -13.25
C ARG A 187 -10.29 3.01 -13.49
N SER A 188 -9.23 3.51 -12.84
CA SER A 188 -7.89 2.95 -13.02
C SER A 188 -7.79 1.51 -12.49
N LEU A 189 -8.45 1.23 -11.37
CA LEU A 189 -8.56 -0.09 -10.78
C LEU A 189 -9.31 -1.04 -11.73
N MET A 190 -10.50 -0.64 -12.18
CA MET A 190 -11.31 -1.41 -13.12
C MET A 190 -10.60 -1.63 -14.45
N GLN A 191 -9.85 -0.66 -14.97
CA GLN A 191 -9.12 -0.80 -16.24
C GLN A 191 -7.98 -1.83 -16.16
N LYS A 192 -7.26 -1.88 -15.02
CA LYS A 192 -6.24 -2.92 -14.78
C LYS A 192 -6.86 -4.29 -14.57
N VAL A 193 -8.03 -4.36 -13.93
CA VAL A 193 -8.78 -5.61 -13.74
C VAL A 193 -9.35 -6.11 -15.06
N SER A 194 -9.97 -5.24 -15.87
CA SER A 194 -10.48 -5.58 -17.21
C SER A 194 -9.38 -6.15 -18.10
N GLY A 195 -8.19 -5.55 -18.11
CA GLY A 195 -7.05 -6.07 -18.87
C GLY A 195 -6.66 -7.51 -18.49
N VAL A 196 -6.88 -7.90 -17.24
CA VAL A 196 -6.61 -9.26 -16.73
C VAL A 196 -7.77 -10.20 -17.05
N VAL A 197 -9.02 -9.75 -16.89
CA VAL A 197 -10.24 -10.52 -17.25
C VAL A 197 -10.27 -10.87 -18.75
N TYR A 198 -9.75 -10.01 -19.64
CA TYR A 198 -9.63 -10.30 -21.07
C TYR A 198 -8.40 -11.15 -21.43
N CYS A 199 -7.40 -11.26 -20.56
CA CYS A 199 -6.20 -12.09 -20.78
C CYS A 199 -6.36 -13.53 -20.31
N PHE A 200 -7.36 -13.83 -19.48
CA PHE A 200 -7.78 -15.20 -19.20
C PHE A 200 -8.81 -15.62 -20.24
N PRO A 201 -8.46 -16.47 -21.24
CA PRO A 201 -9.48 -17.05 -22.09
C PRO A 201 -10.41 -17.88 -21.19
N LYS A 202 -11.70 -17.52 -21.18
CA LYS A 202 -12.76 -18.40 -20.70
C LYS A 202 -12.62 -19.71 -21.47
N SER A 203 -12.01 -20.71 -20.83
CA SER A 203 -11.82 -22.03 -21.41
C SER A 203 -13.18 -22.70 -21.33
N LEU A 204 -13.93 -22.61 -22.42
CA LEU A 204 -14.94 -23.61 -22.78
C LEU A 204 -14.24 -24.85 -23.33
#